data_AF-A0A3B3ZSS3-F1
#
_entry.id   AF-A0A3B3ZSS3-F1
#
_cell.length_a   1.000
_cell.length_b   1.000
_cell.length_c   1.000
_cell.angle_alpha   90.00
_cell.angle_beta   90.00
_cell.angle_gamma   90.00
#
_symmetry.space_group_name_H-M   'P 1'
#
loop_
_entity.id
_entity.type
_entity.pdbx_description
1 polymer ?
#
loop_
_entity_poly.entity_id
_entity_poly.type
_entity_poly.pdbx_seq_one_letter_code
_entity_poly.pdbx_strand_id
1 'polypeptide(L)'
;HKSFLCVYYIEKVDLKENVTVVRKKPGVHKVLSLDVTQSPRNPNAVGQFGRAVILSNKDEDAEVKRRWAEGHFNVYLSDQIPLDRAIPDTRPETCKDNLIHNDLPSTSVIFCFVDEVWSTLLRSVHSVFNRSPPNLLKEIILVDDCSTRDYLKEQLDNYMAQFPKVKIIHLKERQGLIRARMAGAAVATGDVLTFLDSHVECNVGWLEPLLEQVYLDRKKVPCPVIEVISDKDMSYVLVDNFQRGIFRWPLVFGWSPLSEDYIKKCPVMAGGLFSIDRNYFYELGAYDPGLDVWGGENMEISFKIWMCGGEIEIIPCSRVGHIFRGQNPYKFPKDRQKTVERNLARVAEVWLDEYKDLFYGHGYHHLLDKKHIDIDEKCYFLSNRMQFLTQNICTFFMVP
;
A
#
# COMPACT_ATOMS: atom_id res chain seq x y z
N HIS A 1 45.03 -39.73 -23.04
CA HIS A 1 45.40 -38.45 -22.41
C HIS A 1 46.00 -37.50 -23.43
N LYS A 2 45.16 -36.72 -24.12
CA LYS A 2 45.57 -35.67 -25.06
C LYS A 2 44.91 -34.37 -24.61
N SER A 3 45.71 -33.43 -24.14
CA SER A 3 45.31 -32.09 -23.74
C SER A 3 45.11 -31.27 -25.02
N PHE A 4 43.86 -30.98 -25.37
CA PHE A 4 43.51 -29.98 -26.38
C PHE A 4 43.10 -28.70 -25.65
N LEU A 5 43.95 -27.67 -25.71
CA LEU A 5 43.53 -26.29 -25.46
C LEU A 5 42.56 -25.90 -26.58
N CYS A 6 41.31 -25.64 -26.23
CA CYS A 6 40.35 -25.02 -27.14
C CYS A 6 40.20 -23.55 -26.73
N VAL A 7 40.77 -22.68 -27.56
CA VAL A 7 40.64 -21.22 -27.48
C VAL A 7 39.25 -20.85 -28.00
N TYR A 8 38.38 -20.36 -27.13
CA TYR A 8 37.10 -19.77 -27.56
C TYR A 8 37.33 -18.32 -28.00
N TYR A 9 37.21 -18.09 -29.31
CA TYR A 9 37.03 -16.77 -29.90
C TYR A 9 35.67 -16.20 -29.45
N ILE A 10 35.68 -15.06 -28.76
CA ILE A 10 34.48 -14.25 -28.55
C ILE A 10 34.44 -13.24 -29.70
N GLU A 11 33.63 -13.49 -30.71
CA GLU A 11 33.23 -12.46 -31.67
C GLU A 11 32.42 -11.39 -30.91
N LYS A 12 32.97 -10.17 -30.84
CA LYS A 12 32.19 -8.99 -30.47
C LYS A 12 31.21 -8.71 -31.60
N VAL A 13 29.97 -9.13 -31.43
CA VAL A 13 28.86 -8.61 -32.23
C VAL A 13 28.53 -7.21 -31.69
N ASP A 14 28.93 -6.19 -32.44
CA ASP A 14 28.60 -4.78 -32.19
C ASP A 14 27.14 -4.53 -32.60
N LEU A 15 26.19 -4.91 -31.75
CA LEU A 15 24.79 -4.49 -31.88
C LEU A 15 24.68 -3.04 -31.39
N LYS A 16 24.95 -2.10 -32.30
CA LYS A 16 24.48 -0.72 -32.15
C LYS A 16 22.97 -0.69 -32.30
N GLU A 17 22.24 -1.08 -31.25
CA GLU A 17 20.88 -0.62 -31.09
C GLU A 17 20.93 0.87 -30.75
N ASN A 18 20.57 1.69 -31.74
CA ASN A 18 20.21 3.09 -31.53
C ASN A 18 18.98 3.14 -30.62
N VAL A 19 19.19 3.05 -29.31
CA VAL A 19 18.21 3.50 -28.32
C VAL A 19 18.20 5.02 -28.43
N THR A 20 17.33 5.52 -29.30
CA THR A 20 16.89 6.90 -29.23
C THR A 20 16.20 7.07 -27.89
N VAL A 21 16.95 7.50 -26.88
CA VAL A 21 16.38 8.10 -25.67
C VAL A 21 15.62 9.33 -26.16
N VAL A 22 14.33 9.15 -26.42
CA VAL A 22 13.40 10.26 -26.58
C VAL A 22 13.43 10.97 -25.23
N ARG A 23 14.29 11.99 -25.11
CA ARG A 23 14.26 12.93 -24.00
C ARG A 23 12.83 13.46 -23.97
N LYS A 24 12.03 13.01 -22.99
CA LYS A 24 10.71 13.58 -22.72
C LYS A 24 10.92 15.09 -22.59
N LYS A 25 10.14 15.88 -23.33
CA LYS A 25 10.28 17.35 -23.29
C LYS A 25 10.07 17.82 -21.84
N PRO A 26 11.01 18.60 -21.27
CA PRO A 26 10.80 19.21 -19.96
C PRO A 26 9.58 20.12 -20.07
N GLY A 27 8.57 19.84 -19.28
CA GLY A 27 7.31 20.56 -19.31
C GLY A 27 6.42 20.08 -18.18
N VAL A 28 5.40 20.87 -17.89
CA VAL A 28 4.41 20.58 -16.87
C VAL A 28 3.02 20.53 -17.49
N HIS A 29 2.10 19.80 -16.86
CA HIS A 29 0.70 19.74 -17.23
C HIS A 29 -0.18 19.78 -15.98
N LYS A 30 -1.47 20.07 -16.15
CA LYS A 30 -2.45 19.96 -15.07
C LYS A 30 -2.73 18.49 -14.76
N VAL A 31 -2.92 18.17 -13.48
CA VAL A 31 -3.34 16.82 -13.04
C VAL A 31 -4.57 16.36 -13.84
N LEU A 32 -4.47 15.17 -14.43
CA LEU A 32 -5.50 14.62 -15.28
C LEU A 32 -6.70 14.17 -14.44
N SER A 33 -7.89 14.62 -14.80
CA SER A 33 -9.15 14.10 -14.24
C SER A 33 -9.62 12.91 -15.07
N LEU A 34 -8.77 11.88 -15.16
CA LEU A 34 -8.98 10.68 -15.96
C LEU A 34 -9.97 9.74 -15.27
N ASP A 35 -11.02 9.33 -15.98
CA ASP A 35 -11.94 8.26 -15.58
C ASP A 35 -12.50 7.58 -16.83
N VAL A 36 -11.78 6.56 -17.31
CA VAL A 36 -12.06 5.89 -18.60
C VAL A 36 -12.65 4.52 -18.36
N THR A 37 -13.81 4.24 -18.96
CA THR A 37 -14.46 2.92 -18.93
C THR A 37 -14.63 2.38 -20.35
N GLN A 38 -14.75 1.06 -20.49
CA GLN A 38 -14.95 0.41 -21.80
C GLN A 38 -16.34 0.72 -22.39
N SER A 39 -17.34 0.92 -21.53
CA SER A 39 -18.71 1.25 -21.90
C SER A 39 -19.25 2.40 -21.04
N PRO A 40 -20.22 3.19 -21.54
CA PRO A 40 -20.90 4.20 -20.72
C PRO A 40 -21.54 3.56 -19.49
N ARG A 41 -21.39 4.21 -18.33
CA ARG A 41 -21.99 3.74 -17.08
C ARG A 41 -23.50 3.95 -17.10
N ASN A 42 -24.25 3.01 -16.55
CA ASN A 42 -25.66 3.20 -16.28
C ASN A 42 -25.83 4.16 -15.09
N PRO A 43 -26.39 5.38 -15.28
CA PRO A 43 -26.54 6.35 -14.20
C PRO A 43 -27.50 5.91 -13.08
N ASN A 44 -28.34 4.91 -13.35
CA ASN A 44 -29.32 4.35 -12.41
C ASN A 44 -28.84 3.04 -11.77
N ALA A 45 -27.60 2.61 -12.02
CA ALA A 45 -27.06 1.42 -11.37
C ALA A 45 -26.92 1.62 -9.85
N VAL A 46 -27.01 0.51 -9.11
CA VAL A 46 -26.89 0.50 -7.65
C VAL A 46 -25.53 1.05 -7.22
N GLY A 47 -25.51 1.98 -6.26
CA GLY A 47 -24.30 2.58 -5.71
C GLY A 47 -23.48 3.44 -6.69
N GLN A 48 -24.04 3.75 -7.86
CA GLN A 48 -23.42 4.59 -8.87
C GLN A 48 -23.18 6.02 -8.35
N PHE A 49 -22.06 6.63 -8.76
CA PHE A 49 -21.60 7.93 -8.26
C PHE A 49 -21.28 7.95 -6.76
N GLY A 50 -20.90 6.80 -6.18
CA GLY A 50 -20.58 6.66 -4.76
C GLY A 50 -21.76 6.91 -3.81
N ARG A 51 -23.01 6.87 -4.32
CA ARG A 51 -24.21 7.12 -3.51
C ARG A 51 -24.46 5.97 -2.53
N ALA A 52 -25.00 6.32 -1.36
CA ALA A 52 -25.49 5.34 -0.40
C ALA A 52 -26.58 4.47 -1.02
N VAL A 53 -26.51 3.17 -0.78
CA VAL A 53 -27.53 2.22 -1.20
C VAL A 53 -28.44 1.92 -0.01
N ILE A 54 -29.72 2.22 -0.17
CA ILE A 54 -30.75 1.96 0.83
C ILE A 54 -31.49 0.68 0.43
N LEU A 55 -31.41 -0.33 1.28
CA LEU A 55 -32.17 -1.57 1.13
C LEU A 55 -33.63 -1.33 1.55
N SER A 56 -34.56 -1.96 0.85
CA SER A 56 -35.98 -1.61 0.93
C SER A 56 -36.86 -2.71 1.55
N ASN A 57 -36.36 -3.94 1.66
CA ASN A 57 -37.10 -5.07 2.22
C ASN A 57 -36.31 -5.88 3.26
N LYS A 58 -37.05 -6.64 4.09
CA LYS A 58 -36.48 -7.43 5.20
C LYS A 58 -35.65 -8.63 4.75
N ASP A 59 -35.90 -9.14 3.54
CA ASP A 59 -35.19 -10.31 3.00
C ASP A 59 -33.77 -9.92 2.59
N GLU A 60 -33.59 -8.74 2.00
CA GLU A 60 -32.29 -8.11 1.74
C GLU A 60 -31.50 -7.95 3.06
N ASP A 61 -32.12 -7.44 4.11
CA ASP A 61 -31.47 -7.29 5.43
C ASP A 61 -31.01 -8.64 6.01
N ALA A 62 -31.77 -9.71 5.80
CA ALA A 62 -31.40 -11.05 6.25
C ALA A 62 -30.16 -11.56 5.48
N GLU A 63 -30.10 -11.29 4.17
CA GLU A 63 -28.97 -11.66 3.33
C GLU A 63 -27.70 -10.89 3.69
N VAL A 64 -27.81 -9.57 3.95
CA VAL A 64 -26.69 -8.77 4.47
C VAL A 64 -26.12 -9.37 5.74
N LYS A 65 -26.99 -9.72 6.71
CA LYS A 65 -26.56 -10.32 7.98
C LYS A 65 -25.88 -11.67 7.76
N ARG A 66 -26.43 -12.50 6.88
CA ARG A 66 -25.88 -13.83 6.54
C ARG A 66 -24.46 -13.73 5.97
N ARG A 67 -24.23 -12.73 5.10
CA ARG A 67 -22.97 -12.55 4.37
C ARG A 67 -21.98 -11.60 5.04
N TRP A 68 -22.35 -10.94 6.13
CA TRP A 68 -21.48 -9.97 6.81
C TRP A 68 -20.11 -10.55 7.19
N ALA A 69 -20.08 -11.79 7.67
CA ALA A 69 -18.84 -12.46 8.09
C ALA A 69 -17.89 -12.78 6.91
N GLU A 70 -18.34 -12.71 5.66
CA GLU A 70 -17.47 -12.91 4.49
C GLU A 70 -16.45 -11.76 4.33
N GLY A 71 -16.80 -10.54 4.72
CA GLY A 71 -15.94 -9.38 4.51
C GLY A 71 -15.84 -8.41 5.70
N HIS A 72 -16.73 -8.53 6.68
CA HIS A 72 -17.02 -7.50 7.70
C HIS A 72 -17.41 -6.14 7.10
N PHE A 73 -18.16 -6.20 6.00
CA PHE A 73 -18.89 -5.12 5.37
C PHE A 73 -20.07 -5.73 4.59
N ASN A 74 -20.88 -4.89 3.96
CA ASN A 74 -22.04 -5.32 3.19
C ASN A 74 -21.66 -5.95 1.84
N VAL A 75 -21.25 -7.22 1.87
CA VAL A 75 -20.87 -8.00 0.69
C VAL A 75 -22.03 -8.14 -0.30
N TYR A 76 -23.25 -8.33 0.20
CA TYR A 76 -24.45 -8.42 -0.63
C TYR A 76 -24.66 -7.17 -1.49
N LEU A 77 -24.46 -5.98 -0.92
CA LEU A 77 -24.49 -4.73 -1.69
C LEU A 77 -23.29 -4.60 -2.61
N SER A 78 -22.09 -4.92 -2.12
CA SER A 78 -20.88 -4.84 -2.95
C SER A 78 -21.02 -5.66 -4.23
N ASP A 79 -21.60 -6.84 -4.19
CA ASP A 79 -21.76 -7.68 -5.39
C ASP A 79 -22.72 -7.11 -6.44
N GLN A 80 -23.62 -6.20 -6.04
CA GLN A 80 -24.58 -5.53 -6.95
C GLN A 80 -24.04 -4.22 -7.54
N ILE A 81 -23.03 -3.64 -6.90
CA ILE A 81 -22.44 -2.37 -7.34
C ILE A 81 -21.47 -2.64 -8.49
N PRO A 82 -21.59 -1.93 -9.63
CA PRO A 82 -20.68 -2.09 -10.77
C PRO A 82 -19.21 -1.98 -10.36
N LEU A 83 -18.36 -2.83 -10.95
CA LEU A 83 -16.91 -2.84 -10.71
C LEU A 83 -16.23 -1.55 -11.18
N ASP A 84 -16.85 -0.86 -12.14
CA ASP A 84 -16.37 0.37 -12.74
C ASP A 84 -17.19 1.59 -12.31
N ARG A 85 -17.96 1.51 -11.21
CA ARG A 85 -18.83 2.62 -10.76
C ARG A 85 -18.08 3.95 -10.69
N ALA A 86 -18.78 5.03 -11.04
CA ALA A 86 -18.24 6.37 -10.81
C ALA A 86 -18.27 6.71 -9.32
N ILE A 87 -17.42 7.64 -8.90
CA ILE A 87 -17.38 8.21 -7.54
C ILE A 87 -17.25 9.74 -7.63
N PRO A 88 -17.65 10.51 -6.60
CA PRO A 88 -17.51 11.95 -6.64
C PRO A 88 -16.03 12.38 -6.64
N ASP A 89 -15.69 13.44 -7.39
CA ASP A 89 -14.40 14.11 -7.25
C ASP A 89 -14.39 14.89 -5.94
N THR A 90 -13.72 14.33 -4.92
CA THR A 90 -13.67 14.88 -3.57
C THR A 90 -12.44 15.77 -3.35
N ARG A 91 -11.58 15.95 -4.36
CA ARG A 91 -10.36 16.74 -4.22
C ARG A 91 -10.69 18.22 -3.96
N PRO A 92 -9.85 18.94 -3.20
CA PRO A 92 -9.91 20.39 -3.14
C PRO A 92 -9.90 21.00 -4.55
N GLU A 93 -10.66 22.07 -4.78
CA GLU A 93 -10.82 22.67 -6.11
C GLU A 93 -9.47 23.10 -6.71
N THR A 94 -8.54 23.55 -5.87
CA THR A 94 -7.18 23.96 -6.26
C THR A 94 -6.36 22.82 -6.87
N CYS A 95 -6.67 21.55 -6.56
CA CYS A 95 -5.94 20.40 -7.08
C CYS A 95 -6.03 20.25 -8.60
N LYS A 96 -7.08 20.78 -9.23
CA LYS A 96 -7.27 20.75 -10.69
C LYS A 96 -6.31 21.68 -11.43
N ASP A 97 -5.80 22.70 -10.74
CA ASP A 97 -4.88 23.69 -11.30
C ASP A 97 -3.42 23.41 -10.97
N ASN A 98 -3.14 22.38 -10.15
CA ASN A 98 -1.78 21.95 -9.85
C ASN A 98 -1.07 21.50 -11.12
N LEU A 99 0.12 22.07 -11.33
CA LEU A 99 1.02 21.71 -12.41
C LEU A 99 2.01 20.66 -11.91
N ILE A 100 2.17 19.58 -12.67
CA ILE A 100 3.06 18.45 -12.40
C ILE A 100 3.95 18.18 -13.59
N HIS A 101 5.10 17.55 -13.39
CA HIS A 101 6.06 17.27 -14.45
C HIS A 101 5.51 16.24 -15.47
N ASN A 102 5.90 16.37 -16.75
CA ASN A 102 5.48 15.44 -17.81
C ASN A 102 6.23 14.10 -17.76
N ASP A 103 7.41 14.09 -17.15
CA ASP A 103 8.36 12.99 -17.12
C ASP A 103 8.34 12.20 -15.81
N LEU A 104 7.18 12.16 -15.13
CA LEU A 104 6.97 11.38 -13.93
C LEU A 104 7.45 9.91 -14.08
N PRO A 105 7.96 9.33 -12.98
CA PRO A 105 8.40 7.94 -12.95
C PRO A 105 7.21 6.99 -13.13
N SER A 106 7.47 5.79 -13.66
CA SER A 106 6.44 4.76 -13.76
C SER A 106 6.22 4.06 -12.40
N THR A 107 5.04 3.50 -12.16
CA THR A 107 4.73 2.77 -10.92
C THR A 107 4.27 1.33 -11.18
N SER A 108 4.69 0.42 -10.31
CA SER A 108 4.06 -0.88 -10.10
C SER A 108 3.10 -0.79 -8.92
N VAL A 109 1.79 -0.96 -9.18
CA VAL A 109 0.78 -0.96 -8.13
C VAL A 109 0.66 -2.36 -7.53
N ILE A 110 0.81 -2.51 -6.23
CA ILE A 110 0.85 -3.80 -5.53
C ILE A 110 -0.36 -3.92 -4.61
N PHE A 111 -1.19 -4.92 -4.85
CA PHE A 111 -2.26 -5.34 -3.96
C PHE A 111 -1.87 -6.64 -3.28
N CYS A 112 -1.93 -6.68 -1.96
CA CYS A 112 -1.83 -7.94 -1.21
C CYS A 112 -3.21 -8.30 -0.70
N PHE A 113 -3.62 -9.56 -0.88
CA PHE A 113 -4.94 -9.99 -0.48
C PHE A 113 -4.94 -11.42 0.04
N VAL A 114 -5.94 -11.72 0.86
CA VAL A 114 -6.21 -13.06 1.33
C VAL A 114 -7.68 -13.21 1.66
N ASP A 115 -8.32 -14.20 1.04
CA ASP A 115 -9.76 -14.44 1.18
C ASP A 115 -10.59 -13.18 0.93
N GLU A 116 -10.12 -12.29 0.06
CA GLU A 116 -10.82 -11.05 -0.25
C GLU A 116 -12.13 -11.32 -0.99
N VAL A 117 -13.11 -10.46 -0.78
CA VAL A 117 -14.38 -10.53 -1.52
C VAL A 117 -14.13 -10.18 -3.01
N TRP A 118 -14.65 -11.03 -3.90
CA TRP A 118 -14.48 -10.91 -5.35
C TRP A 118 -14.82 -9.51 -5.88
N SER A 119 -16.00 -8.99 -5.54
CA SER A 119 -16.47 -7.68 -6.03
C SER A 119 -15.56 -6.53 -5.60
N THR A 120 -15.04 -6.55 -4.37
CA THR A 120 -14.17 -5.48 -3.88
C THR A 120 -12.78 -5.55 -4.47
N LEU A 121 -12.17 -6.74 -4.56
CA LEU A 121 -10.84 -6.91 -5.18
C LEU A 121 -10.86 -6.42 -6.63
N LEU A 122 -11.85 -6.87 -7.40
CA LEU A 122 -11.97 -6.45 -8.80
C LEU A 122 -12.25 -4.95 -8.90
N ARG A 123 -13.16 -4.39 -8.09
CA ARG A 123 -13.44 -2.95 -8.11
C ARG A 123 -12.19 -2.12 -7.80
N SER A 124 -11.32 -2.57 -6.90
CA SER A 124 -10.03 -1.92 -6.64
C SER A 124 -9.13 -1.92 -7.87
N VAL A 125 -8.96 -3.06 -8.54
CA VAL A 125 -8.15 -3.18 -9.77
C VAL A 125 -8.74 -2.32 -10.89
N HIS A 126 -10.05 -2.37 -11.10
CA HIS A 126 -10.75 -1.53 -12.10
C HIS A 126 -10.59 -0.05 -11.80
N SER A 127 -10.68 0.38 -10.53
CA SER A 127 -10.49 1.78 -10.15
C SER A 127 -9.10 2.31 -10.52
N VAL A 128 -8.06 1.48 -10.38
CA VAL A 128 -6.69 1.81 -10.78
C VAL A 128 -6.60 1.93 -12.30
N PHE A 129 -7.15 0.99 -13.07
CA PHE A 129 -7.14 1.07 -14.53
C PHE A 129 -7.87 2.29 -15.06
N ASN A 130 -9.06 2.56 -14.53
CA ASN A 130 -9.93 3.61 -15.04
C ASN A 130 -9.38 5.01 -14.76
N ARG A 131 -8.60 5.19 -13.68
CA ARG A 131 -8.23 6.52 -13.14
C ARG A 131 -6.72 6.75 -13.02
N SER A 132 -5.90 5.90 -13.63
CA SER A 132 -4.44 6.08 -13.70
C SER A 132 -3.99 6.34 -15.14
N PRO A 133 -3.14 7.35 -15.39
CA PRO A 133 -2.57 7.57 -16.72
C PRO A 133 -1.86 6.32 -17.25
N PRO A 134 -2.21 5.80 -18.45
CA PRO A 134 -1.66 4.53 -18.94
C PRO A 134 -0.14 4.51 -19.11
N ASN A 135 0.49 5.67 -19.30
CA ASN A 135 1.95 5.80 -19.41
C ASN A 135 2.67 5.73 -18.06
N LEU A 136 1.98 5.99 -16.94
CA LEU A 136 2.55 5.93 -15.59
C LEU A 136 2.32 4.56 -14.95
N LEU A 137 1.19 3.92 -15.23
CA LEU A 137 0.89 2.57 -14.72
C LEU A 137 1.70 1.53 -15.49
N LYS A 138 2.82 1.07 -14.92
CA LYS A 138 3.67 0.03 -15.51
C LYS A 138 2.98 -1.34 -15.48
N GLU A 139 2.50 -1.71 -14.30
CA GLU A 139 1.86 -2.99 -14.01
C GLU A 139 1.04 -2.91 -12.72
N ILE A 140 0.11 -3.86 -12.56
CA ILE A 140 -0.60 -4.15 -11.32
C ILE A 140 -0.20 -5.57 -10.89
N ILE A 141 0.22 -5.72 -9.64
CA ILE A 141 0.70 -6.98 -9.08
C ILE A 141 -0.26 -7.38 -7.96
N LEU A 142 -0.99 -8.46 -8.17
CA LEU A 142 -1.88 -9.05 -7.18
C LEU A 142 -1.14 -10.18 -6.47
N VAL A 143 -0.86 -10.01 -5.18
CA VAL A 143 -0.20 -11.01 -4.35
C VAL A 143 -1.25 -11.71 -3.50
N ASP A 144 -1.59 -12.93 -3.88
CA ASP A 144 -2.45 -13.83 -3.12
C ASP A 144 -1.63 -14.47 -2.00
N ASP A 145 -1.86 -14.02 -0.77
CA ASP A 145 -1.27 -14.56 0.45
C ASP A 145 -1.97 -15.86 0.88
N CYS A 146 -1.95 -16.86 0.00
CA CYS A 146 -2.49 -18.19 0.22
C CYS A 146 -4.00 -18.21 0.59
N SER A 147 -4.84 -17.55 -0.22
CA SER A 147 -6.29 -17.59 -0.10
C SER A 147 -6.84 -19.02 -0.16
N THR A 148 -7.95 -19.23 0.55
CA THR A 148 -8.70 -20.49 0.62
C THR A 148 -9.94 -20.49 -0.26
N ARG A 149 -10.40 -19.32 -0.73
CA ARG A 149 -11.58 -19.21 -1.61
C ARG A 149 -11.25 -19.61 -3.04
N ASP A 150 -12.01 -20.55 -3.59
CA ASP A 150 -11.77 -21.12 -4.93
C ASP A 150 -11.79 -20.06 -6.05
N TYR A 151 -12.68 -19.07 -5.95
CA TYR A 151 -12.78 -18.00 -6.95
C TYR A 151 -11.53 -17.10 -7.00
N LEU A 152 -10.66 -17.12 -6.00
CA LEU A 152 -9.41 -16.35 -5.98
C LEU A 152 -8.23 -17.09 -6.63
N LYS A 153 -8.47 -18.26 -7.23
CA LYS A 153 -7.48 -19.09 -7.91
C LYS A 153 -7.66 -18.98 -9.43
N GLU A 154 -7.88 -20.11 -10.10
CA GLU A 154 -8.02 -20.19 -11.56
C GLU A 154 -9.09 -19.22 -12.12
N GLN A 155 -10.20 -19.00 -11.40
CA GLN A 155 -11.21 -18.03 -11.84
C GLN A 155 -10.69 -16.60 -11.87
N LEU A 156 -9.90 -16.19 -10.87
CA LEU A 156 -9.26 -14.87 -10.84
C LEU A 156 -8.19 -14.76 -11.93
N ASP A 157 -7.39 -15.80 -12.13
CA ASP A 157 -6.39 -15.87 -13.20
C ASP A 157 -7.03 -15.67 -14.58
N ASN A 158 -8.09 -16.44 -14.86
CA ASN A 158 -8.84 -16.35 -16.10
C ASN A 158 -9.48 -14.98 -16.29
N TYR A 159 -10.04 -14.39 -15.24
CA TYR A 159 -10.62 -13.05 -15.31
C TYR A 159 -9.54 -11.99 -15.57
N MET A 160 -8.39 -12.06 -14.90
CA MET A 160 -7.34 -11.05 -15.01
C MET A 160 -6.49 -11.18 -16.27
N ALA A 161 -6.48 -12.35 -16.93
CA ALA A 161 -5.78 -12.57 -18.20
C ALA A 161 -6.18 -11.61 -19.33
N GLN A 162 -7.37 -11.00 -19.24
CA GLN A 162 -7.81 -9.97 -20.20
C GLN A 162 -7.06 -8.63 -20.04
N PHE A 163 -6.34 -8.42 -18.93
CA PHE A 163 -5.61 -7.19 -18.63
C PHE A 163 -4.09 -7.44 -18.70
N PRO A 164 -3.41 -7.07 -19.79
CA PRO A 164 -2.00 -7.43 -20.03
C PRO A 164 -1.01 -6.82 -19.03
N LYS A 165 -1.44 -5.83 -18.25
CA LYS A 165 -0.64 -5.19 -17.19
C LYS A 165 -0.83 -5.85 -15.82
N VAL A 166 -1.72 -6.82 -15.67
CA VAL A 166 -1.94 -7.52 -14.39
C VAL A 166 -1.04 -8.75 -14.32
N LYS A 167 -0.38 -8.92 -13.17
CA LYS A 167 0.34 -10.14 -12.80
C LYS A 167 -0.22 -10.64 -11.47
N ILE A 168 -0.43 -11.95 -11.35
CA ILE A 168 -0.87 -12.58 -10.12
C ILE A 168 0.26 -13.47 -9.59
N ILE A 169 0.51 -13.37 -8.29
CA ILE A 169 1.45 -14.23 -7.57
C ILE A 169 0.66 -14.97 -6.50
N HIS A 170 0.59 -16.29 -6.61
CA HIS A 170 0.04 -17.15 -5.56
C HIS A 170 1.16 -17.64 -4.64
N LEU A 171 1.17 -17.14 -3.40
CA LEU A 171 2.08 -17.65 -2.37
C LEU A 171 1.66 -19.07 -1.97
N LYS A 172 2.65 -19.95 -1.82
CA LYS A 172 2.43 -21.37 -1.51
C LYS A 172 1.98 -21.62 -0.07
N GLU A 173 2.21 -20.65 0.81
CA GLU A 173 1.84 -20.71 2.21
C GLU A 173 1.47 -19.32 2.71
N ARG A 174 0.73 -19.25 3.83
CA ARG A 174 0.28 -18.00 4.43
C ARG A 174 1.44 -17.30 5.11
N GLN A 175 1.94 -16.24 4.50
CA GLN A 175 3.13 -15.50 4.90
C GLN A 175 2.82 -14.17 5.60
N GLY A 176 1.61 -13.62 5.40
CA GLY A 176 1.21 -12.34 5.97
C GLY A 176 1.37 -11.16 5.04
N LEU A 177 0.74 -10.03 5.39
CA LEU A 177 0.76 -8.78 4.63
C LEU A 177 2.19 -8.32 4.34
N ILE A 178 3.06 -8.35 5.35
CA ILE A 178 4.42 -7.80 5.29
C ILE A 178 5.24 -8.54 4.23
N ARG A 179 5.22 -9.88 4.28
CA ARG A 179 5.95 -10.73 3.34
C ARG A 179 5.29 -10.79 1.97
N ALA A 180 3.96 -10.70 1.89
CA ALA A 180 3.25 -10.55 0.62
C ALA A 180 3.66 -9.25 -0.09
N ARG A 181 3.78 -8.14 0.63
CA ARG A 181 4.27 -6.87 0.07
C ARG A 181 5.70 -7.00 -0.46
N MET A 182 6.59 -7.65 0.30
CA MET A 182 7.96 -7.91 -0.16
C MET A 182 8.00 -8.82 -1.39
N ALA A 183 7.14 -9.85 -1.47
CA ALA A 183 7.05 -10.71 -2.65
C ALA A 183 6.58 -9.93 -3.90
N GLY A 184 5.59 -9.05 -3.75
CA GLY A 184 5.16 -8.15 -4.83
C GLY A 184 6.26 -7.16 -5.24
N ALA A 185 6.93 -6.55 -4.27
CA ALA A 185 8.04 -5.62 -4.53
C ALA A 185 9.21 -6.30 -5.26
N ALA A 186 9.49 -7.58 -4.96
CA ALA A 186 10.60 -8.33 -5.54
C ALA A 186 10.45 -8.56 -7.06
N VAL A 187 9.22 -8.66 -7.56
CA VAL A 187 8.95 -8.85 -9.00
C VAL A 187 8.58 -7.55 -9.73
N ALA A 188 8.43 -6.45 -8.99
CA ALA A 188 8.04 -5.15 -9.52
C ALA A 188 9.15 -4.51 -10.38
N THR A 189 8.75 -3.96 -11.51
CA THR A 189 9.62 -3.39 -12.56
C THR A 189 9.42 -1.90 -12.79
N GLY A 190 8.42 -1.28 -12.16
CA GLY A 190 8.23 0.16 -12.13
C GLY A 190 9.32 0.87 -11.33
N ASP A 191 9.49 2.16 -11.60
CA ASP A 191 10.45 3.01 -10.89
C ASP A 191 10.00 3.25 -9.44
N VAL A 192 8.67 3.34 -9.24
CA VAL A 192 8.00 3.52 -7.95
C VAL A 192 7.19 2.27 -7.60
N LEU A 193 7.13 1.94 -6.31
CA LEU A 193 6.21 0.96 -5.74
C LEU A 193 5.01 1.72 -5.15
N THR A 194 3.80 1.41 -5.59
CA THR A 194 2.56 1.97 -5.00
C THR A 194 1.77 0.84 -4.35
N PHE A 195 1.75 0.81 -3.02
CA PHE A 195 0.99 -0.20 -2.26
C PHE A 195 -0.45 0.27 -2.08
N LEU A 196 -1.41 -0.62 -2.29
CA LEU A 196 -2.83 -0.41 -2.03
C LEU A 196 -3.43 -1.64 -1.35
N ASP A 197 -4.41 -1.43 -0.48
CA ASP A 197 -5.24 -2.51 0.07
C ASP A 197 -6.25 -3.02 -0.98
N SER A 198 -6.70 -4.26 -0.86
CA SER A 198 -7.56 -4.95 -1.84
C SER A 198 -9.05 -4.58 -1.78
N HIS A 199 -9.39 -3.47 -1.11
CA HIS A 199 -10.76 -2.99 -0.89
C HIS A 199 -10.80 -1.46 -0.88
N VAL A 200 -10.23 -0.89 -1.94
CA VAL A 200 -10.13 0.54 -2.19
C VAL A 200 -10.82 0.95 -3.49
N GLU A 201 -11.12 2.25 -3.64
CA GLU A 201 -11.50 2.87 -4.91
C GLU A 201 -10.72 4.17 -5.09
N CYS A 202 -9.86 4.22 -6.11
CA CYS A 202 -9.03 5.39 -6.38
C CYS A 202 -9.88 6.54 -6.95
N ASN A 203 -9.64 7.79 -6.55
CA ASN A 203 -10.29 8.96 -7.14
C ASN A 203 -9.60 9.43 -8.42
N VAL A 204 -10.24 10.32 -9.18
CA VAL A 204 -9.63 10.95 -10.36
C VAL A 204 -8.37 11.73 -9.96
N GLY A 205 -7.30 11.61 -10.74
CA GLY A 205 -6.03 12.29 -10.47
C GLY A 205 -5.34 11.85 -9.17
N TRP A 206 -5.62 10.65 -8.67
CA TRP A 206 -5.00 10.14 -7.44
C TRP A 206 -3.49 9.87 -7.59
N LEU A 207 -3.05 9.38 -8.75
CA LEU A 207 -1.70 8.81 -8.89
C LEU A 207 -0.63 9.88 -9.11
N GLU A 208 -0.90 10.80 -10.02
CA GLU A 208 0.02 11.85 -10.46
C GLU A 208 0.62 12.69 -9.32
N PRO A 209 -0.18 13.21 -8.36
CA PRO A 209 0.36 13.96 -7.22
C PRO A 209 1.29 13.15 -6.31
N LEU A 210 1.11 11.82 -6.23
CA LEU A 210 2.01 10.95 -5.49
C LEU A 210 3.35 10.84 -6.22
N LEU A 211 3.31 10.51 -7.51
CA LEU A 211 4.53 10.33 -8.30
C LEU A 211 5.33 11.62 -8.46
N GLU A 212 4.67 12.78 -8.47
CA GLU A 212 5.32 14.10 -8.45
C GLU A 212 6.20 14.27 -7.19
N GLN A 213 5.77 13.85 -6.00
CA GLN A 213 6.63 13.98 -4.83
C GLN A 213 7.87 13.10 -4.90
N VAL A 214 7.74 11.88 -5.41
CA VAL A 214 8.88 10.98 -5.62
C VAL A 214 9.81 11.49 -6.72
N TYR A 215 9.26 12.14 -7.76
CA TYR A 215 10.04 12.80 -8.80
C TYR A 215 10.89 13.95 -8.25
N LEU A 216 10.30 14.79 -7.39
CA LEU A 216 10.97 15.95 -6.79
C LEU A 216 12.10 15.52 -5.84
N ASP A 217 11.86 14.47 -5.04
CA ASP A 217 12.87 13.86 -4.20
C ASP A 217 12.52 12.38 -3.97
N ARG A 218 13.42 11.49 -4.41
CA ARG A 218 13.19 10.04 -4.31
C ARG A 218 13.02 9.54 -2.86
N LYS A 219 13.50 10.33 -1.88
CA LYS A 219 13.38 9.99 -0.45
C LYS A 219 12.05 10.43 0.17
N LYS A 220 11.17 11.06 -0.61
CA LYS A 220 9.79 11.34 -0.19
C LYS A 220 8.91 10.12 -0.38
N VAL A 221 8.10 9.84 0.64
CA VAL A 221 7.14 8.74 0.68
C VAL A 221 5.72 9.32 0.81
N PRO A 222 5.10 9.67 -0.32
CA PRO A 222 3.77 10.26 -0.33
C PRO A 222 2.67 9.22 -0.09
N CYS A 223 1.71 9.60 0.73
CA CYS A 223 0.50 8.86 1.07
C CYS A 223 -0.73 9.64 0.55
N PRO A 224 -1.75 8.98 -0.01
CA PRO A 224 -3.01 9.63 -0.32
C PRO A 224 -3.77 10.00 0.96
N VAL A 225 -4.70 10.94 0.84
CA VAL A 225 -5.79 11.04 1.82
C VAL A 225 -6.67 9.80 1.66
N ILE A 226 -6.86 9.07 2.76
CA ILE A 226 -7.67 7.86 2.79
C ILE A 226 -9.11 8.27 3.13
N GLU A 227 -10.00 8.11 2.15
CA GLU A 227 -11.43 8.41 2.31
C GLU A 227 -12.20 7.17 2.76
N VAL A 228 -13.42 7.37 3.24
CA VAL A 228 -14.21 6.27 3.79
C VAL A 228 -15.16 5.75 2.73
N ILE A 229 -15.08 4.44 2.45
CA ILE A 229 -16.18 3.72 1.82
C ILE A 229 -16.95 3.03 2.95
N SER A 230 -18.21 3.41 3.13
CA SER A 230 -19.06 2.90 4.20
C SER A 230 -19.21 1.38 4.12
N ASP A 231 -18.95 0.70 5.23
CA ASP A 231 -19.08 -0.76 5.34
C ASP A 231 -20.55 -1.22 5.34
N LYS A 232 -21.51 -0.31 5.50
CA LYS A 232 -22.94 -0.61 5.60
C LYS A 232 -23.69 -0.40 4.29
N ASP A 233 -23.56 0.79 3.70
CA ASP A 233 -24.34 1.22 2.53
C ASP A 233 -23.46 1.47 1.29
N MET A 234 -22.15 1.19 1.39
CA MET A 234 -21.17 1.32 0.32
C MET A 234 -21.03 2.73 -0.27
N SER A 235 -21.52 3.77 0.44
CA SER A 235 -21.32 5.17 0.05
C SER A 235 -19.85 5.57 0.11
N TYR A 236 -19.45 6.46 -0.81
CA TYR A 236 -18.11 7.05 -0.85
C TYR A 236 -18.14 8.40 -0.14
N VAL A 237 -17.48 8.49 1.02
CA VAL A 237 -17.60 9.59 1.97
C VAL A 237 -16.30 10.39 2.03
N LEU A 238 -16.42 11.68 1.75
CA LEU A 238 -15.37 12.69 1.88
C LEU A 238 -14.87 12.77 3.33
N VAL A 239 -13.54 12.80 3.50
CA VAL A 239 -12.89 13.23 4.74
C VAL A 239 -12.47 14.69 4.56
N ASP A 240 -13.10 15.60 5.30
CA ASP A 240 -12.94 17.05 5.18
C ASP A 240 -11.79 17.60 6.03
N ASN A 241 -11.58 17.02 7.20
CA ASN A 241 -10.55 17.42 8.15
C ASN A 241 -9.25 16.70 7.84
N PHE A 242 -8.26 17.42 7.32
CA PHE A 242 -6.94 16.85 7.10
C PHE A 242 -6.34 16.37 8.41
N GLN A 243 -5.98 15.09 8.42
CA GLN A 243 -5.35 14.43 9.55
C GLN A 243 -3.96 13.96 9.15
N ARG A 244 -3.01 14.04 10.08
CA ARG A 244 -1.74 13.32 10.00
C ARG A 244 -1.77 12.09 10.87
N GLY A 245 -1.06 11.05 10.43
CA GLY A 245 -0.84 9.89 11.25
C GLY A 245 0.19 10.18 12.35
N ILE A 246 -0.14 9.75 13.56
CA ILE A 246 0.68 9.82 14.75
C ILE A 246 0.70 8.43 15.38
N PHE A 247 1.54 8.25 16.39
CA PHE A 247 1.43 7.12 17.30
C PHE A 247 1.31 7.62 18.73
N ARG A 248 0.66 6.83 19.58
CA ARG A 248 0.62 7.01 21.03
C ARG A 248 1.29 5.80 21.68
N TRP A 249 1.86 5.98 22.87
CA TRP A 249 2.37 4.84 23.62
C TRP A 249 1.23 3.84 23.92
N PRO A 250 1.46 2.52 23.78
CA PRO A 250 2.70 1.85 23.38
C PRO A 250 2.74 1.48 21.87
N LEU A 251 2.99 2.45 20.98
CA LEU A 251 3.02 2.31 19.51
C LEU A 251 1.65 2.02 18.84
N VAL A 252 0.58 2.61 19.37
CA VAL A 252 -0.76 2.55 18.76
C VAL A 252 -0.91 3.68 17.74
N PHE A 253 -1.20 3.33 16.48
CA PHE A 253 -1.48 4.30 15.43
C PHE A 253 -2.73 5.13 15.76
N GLY A 254 -2.70 6.41 15.41
CA GLY A 254 -3.86 7.29 15.51
C GLY A 254 -3.80 8.44 14.53
N TRP A 255 -4.93 9.12 14.36
CA TRP A 255 -5.04 10.32 13.55
C TRP A 255 -5.06 11.56 14.44
N SER A 256 -4.32 12.59 14.03
CA SER A 256 -4.35 13.91 14.65
C SER A 256 -4.74 14.95 13.61
N PRO A 257 -5.70 15.85 13.90
CA PRO A 257 -5.98 17.00 13.04
C PRO A 257 -4.72 17.82 12.79
N LEU A 258 -4.63 18.40 11.59
CA LEU A 258 -3.60 19.36 11.22
C LEU A 258 -4.14 20.80 11.34
N SER A 259 -3.28 21.73 11.77
CA SER A 259 -3.52 23.17 11.54
C SER A 259 -3.11 23.54 10.11
N GLU A 260 -3.73 24.58 9.55
CA GLU A 260 -3.62 24.98 8.14
C GLU A 260 -2.17 25.24 7.66
N ASP A 261 -1.22 25.52 8.56
CA ASP A 261 0.16 25.88 8.23
C ASP A 261 1.12 24.69 8.04
N TYR A 262 0.77 23.46 8.44
CA TYR A 262 1.68 22.30 8.48
C TYR A 262 1.34 21.19 7.47
N ILE A 263 0.90 21.60 6.28
CA ILE A 263 0.44 20.70 5.23
C ILE A 263 1.67 20.04 4.59
N LYS A 264 2.01 18.83 5.08
CA LYS A 264 2.56 17.68 4.32
C LYS A 264 3.08 16.61 5.27
N LYS A 265 3.91 16.99 6.25
CA LYS A 265 4.71 16.03 7.03
C LYS A 265 3.86 15.17 7.98
N CYS A 266 4.06 13.86 7.88
CA CYS A 266 3.35 12.84 8.63
C CYS A 266 4.35 12.03 9.48
N PRO A 267 4.32 12.10 10.82
CA PRO A 267 5.23 11.33 11.67
C PRO A 267 5.17 9.82 11.41
N VAL A 268 3.97 9.27 11.26
CA VAL A 268 3.76 7.84 10.99
C VAL A 268 2.65 7.66 9.97
N MET A 269 2.90 6.89 8.92
CA MET A 269 1.85 6.53 7.96
C MET A 269 0.90 5.45 8.51
N ALA A 270 -0.35 5.43 8.03
CA ALA A 270 -1.26 4.31 8.29
C ALA A 270 -0.69 2.98 7.76
N GLY A 271 0.06 3.06 6.66
CA GLY A 271 0.82 1.95 6.09
C GLY A 271 0.07 1.11 5.06
N GLY A 272 -1.26 1.25 4.93
CA GLY A 272 -2.06 0.58 3.90
C GLY A 272 -1.74 1.05 2.48
N LEU A 273 -1.72 2.37 2.30
CA LEU A 273 -1.65 3.03 0.99
C LEU A 273 -0.52 4.05 0.97
N PHE A 274 0.49 3.86 0.11
CA PHE A 274 1.59 4.81 -0.09
C PHE A 274 2.38 4.50 -1.37
N SER A 275 3.17 5.48 -1.83
CA SER A 275 4.12 5.31 -2.93
C SER A 275 5.55 5.56 -2.45
N ILE A 276 6.52 4.79 -2.95
CA ILE A 276 7.94 4.92 -2.59
C ILE A 276 8.83 4.59 -3.79
N ASP A 277 9.92 5.33 -3.99
CA ASP A 277 10.96 4.97 -4.97
C ASP A 277 11.44 3.53 -4.71
N ARG A 278 11.46 2.70 -5.75
CA ARG A 278 11.75 1.27 -5.60
C ARG A 278 13.15 1.03 -5.06
N ASN A 279 14.14 1.80 -5.52
CA ASN A 279 15.51 1.65 -5.05
C ASN A 279 15.63 2.12 -3.59
N TYR A 280 15.00 3.24 -3.24
CA TYR A 280 14.96 3.74 -1.86
C TYR A 280 14.30 2.76 -0.91
N PHE A 281 13.21 2.09 -1.31
CA PHE A 281 12.60 1.01 -0.51
C PHE A 281 13.60 -0.09 -0.15
N TYR A 282 14.44 -0.51 -1.11
CA TYR A 282 15.47 -1.53 -0.86
C TYR A 282 16.70 -1.01 -0.10
N GLU A 283 17.08 0.25 -0.30
CA GLU A 283 18.12 0.90 0.50
C GLU A 283 17.73 1.00 1.97
N LEU A 284 16.43 1.21 2.25
CA LEU A 284 15.86 1.12 3.59
C LEU A 284 15.78 -0.32 4.13
N GLY A 285 16.26 -1.31 3.37
CA GLY A 285 16.22 -2.71 3.73
C GLY A 285 14.81 -3.31 3.64
N ALA A 286 13.91 -2.71 2.84
CA ALA A 286 12.50 -3.07 2.75
C ALA A 286 11.83 -3.10 4.13
N TYR A 287 10.87 -4.00 4.35
CA TYR A 287 10.37 -4.32 5.69
C TYR A 287 11.31 -5.29 6.41
N ASP A 288 11.35 -5.22 7.74
CA ASP A 288 12.01 -6.26 8.55
C ASP A 288 11.37 -7.64 8.28
N PRO A 289 12.11 -8.62 7.70
CA PRO A 289 11.58 -9.94 7.36
C PRO A 289 11.20 -10.76 8.61
N GLY A 290 11.71 -10.35 9.76
CA GLY A 290 11.36 -10.90 11.05
C GLY A 290 10.01 -10.44 11.56
N LEU A 291 9.34 -9.44 11.00
CA LEU A 291 7.95 -9.13 11.34
C LEU A 291 7.00 -10.18 10.75
N ASP A 292 6.03 -10.62 11.54
CA ASP A 292 5.13 -11.73 11.19
C ASP A 292 3.70 -11.25 10.97
N VAL A 293 3.03 -11.76 9.93
CA VAL A 293 1.63 -11.49 9.57
C VAL A 293 1.29 -10.01 9.34
N TRP A 294 1.07 -9.24 10.40
CA TRP A 294 0.58 -7.86 10.41
C TRP A 294 0.84 -7.20 11.76
N GLY A 295 1.04 -5.88 11.76
CA GLY A 295 1.15 -5.04 12.94
C GLY A 295 2.60 -4.60 13.18
N GLY A 296 2.78 -3.30 13.39
CA GLY A 296 4.08 -2.67 13.64
C GLY A 296 4.88 -2.32 12.39
N GLU A 297 4.55 -2.87 11.22
CA GLU A 297 5.29 -2.62 9.98
C GLU A 297 5.18 -1.17 9.52
N ASN A 298 4.03 -0.54 9.75
CA ASN A 298 3.82 0.87 9.42
C ASN A 298 4.64 1.80 10.33
N MET A 299 4.82 1.43 11.60
CA MET A 299 5.70 2.13 12.54
C MET A 299 7.16 1.97 12.11
N GLU A 300 7.56 0.73 11.84
CA GLU A 300 8.92 0.36 11.46
C GLU A 300 9.41 1.12 10.23
N ILE A 301 8.65 1.07 9.14
CA ILE A 301 9.03 1.77 7.91
C ILE A 301 8.98 3.29 8.10
N SER A 302 8.06 3.81 8.92
CA SER A 302 8.00 5.25 9.19
C SER A 302 9.26 5.74 9.91
N PHE A 303 9.72 4.99 10.91
CA PHE A 303 10.95 5.30 11.64
C PHE A 303 12.17 5.21 10.72
N LYS A 304 12.27 4.15 9.90
CA LYS A 304 13.31 4.04 8.88
C LYS A 304 13.37 5.27 7.96
N ILE A 305 12.24 5.68 7.41
CA ILE A 305 12.17 6.81 6.47
C ILE A 305 12.67 8.09 7.14
N TRP A 306 12.13 8.45 8.31
CA TRP A 306 12.50 9.69 9.00
C TRP A 306 13.95 9.67 9.50
N MET A 307 14.38 8.56 10.10
CA MET A 307 15.73 8.44 10.64
C MET A 307 16.78 8.38 9.54
N CYS A 308 16.46 7.91 8.33
CA CYS A 308 17.40 7.84 7.21
C CYS A 308 17.30 9.02 6.22
N GLY A 309 16.75 10.15 6.70
CA GLY A 309 16.74 11.43 6.00
C GLY A 309 15.70 11.54 4.88
N GLY A 310 14.67 10.69 4.89
CA GLY A 310 13.49 10.84 4.03
C GLY A 310 12.35 11.56 4.73
N GLU A 311 11.25 11.73 4.00
CA GLU A 311 10.06 12.42 4.50
C GLU A 311 8.80 11.63 4.14
N ILE A 312 7.84 11.57 5.06
CA ILE A 312 6.51 11.01 4.79
C ILE A 312 5.55 12.17 4.62
N GLU A 313 4.81 12.18 3.52
CA GLU A 313 3.89 13.27 3.19
C GLU A 313 2.47 12.76 2.96
N ILE A 314 1.44 13.44 3.48
CA ILE A 314 0.06 13.23 3.04
C ILE A 314 -0.24 14.23 1.95
N ILE A 315 -0.73 13.75 0.80
CA ILE A 315 -0.96 14.55 -0.40
C ILE A 315 -2.46 14.83 -0.57
N PRO A 316 -2.96 16.03 -0.24
CA PRO A 316 -4.40 16.36 -0.28
C PRO A 316 -5.10 16.12 -1.61
N CYS A 317 -4.34 16.25 -2.71
CA CYS A 317 -4.83 16.08 -4.07
C CYS A 317 -4.85 14.63 -4.54
N SER A 318 -4.23 13.72 -3.79
CA SER A 318 -4.34 12.29 -4.01
C SER A 318 -5.34 11.71 -3.02
N ARG A 319 -6.41 11.11 -3.52
CA ARG A 319 -7.50 10.58 -2.70
C ARG A 319 -7.86 9.17 -3.11
N VAL A 320 -7.97 8.28 -2.13
CA VAL A 320 -8.34 6.88 -2.33
C VAL A 320 -9.32 6.49 -1.24
N GLY A 321 -10.52 6.06 -1.64
CA GLY A 321 -11.51 5.52 -0.72
C GLY A 321 -11.11 4.13 -0.26
N HIS A 322 -11.36 3.82 1.00
CA HIS A 322 -11.03 2.56 1.64
C HIS A 322 -12.20 2.05 2.47
N ILE A 323 -12.52 0.76 2.37
CA ILE A 323 -13.55 0.13 3.22
C ILE A 323 -12.98 -0.11 4.62
N PHE A 324 -13.32 0.74 5.58
CA PHE A 324 -12.93 0.54 6.97
C PHE A 324 -13.83 -0.52 7.64
N ARG A 325 -13.22 -1.62 8.06
CA ARG A 325 -13.91 -2.76 8.68
C ARG A 325 -13.80 -2.68 10.19
N GLY A 326 -14.87 -3.07 10.89
CA GLY A 326 -14.82 -3.23 12.35
C GLY A 326 -13.96 -4.41 12.82
N GLN A 327 -13.77 -5.42 11.97
CA GLN A 327 -13.00 -6.64 12.25
C GLN A 327 -12.31 -7.16 10.97
N ASN A 328 -11.23 -7.93 11.13
CA ASN A 328 -10.52 -8.55 10.01
C ASN A 328 -11.20 -9.88 9.64
N PRO A 329 -11.57 -10.12 8.37
CA PRO A 329 -12.32 -11.33 7.97
C PRO A 329 -11.45 -12.58 7.83
N TYR A 330 -10.13 -12.44 7.90
CA TYR A 330 -9.18 -13.53 7.76
C TYR A 330 -8.70 -14.04 9.14
N LYS A 331 -8.42 -15.35 9.20
CA LYS A 331 -7.84 -15.98 10.38
C LYS A 331 -6.37 -15.62 10.50
N PHE A 332 -5.92 -15.30 11.72
CA PHE A 332 -4.49 -15.20 12.01
C PHE A 332 -3.90 -16.62 12.12
N PRO A 333 -2.79 -16.93 11.44
CA PRO A 333 -2.14 -18.25 11.54
C PRO A 333 -1.69 -18.62 12.95
N LYS A 334 -1.38 -17.60 13.76
CA LYS A 334 -0.97 -17.69 15.16
C LYS A 334 -1.87 -16.81 16.03
N ASP A 335 -1.61 -16.78 17.33
CA ASP A 335 -2.27 -15.84 18.23
C ASP A 335 -2.01 -14.38 17.79
N ARG A 336 -3.08 -13.68 17.39
CA ARG A 336 -3.01 -12.30 16.87
C ARG A 336 -2.33 -11.36 17.87
N GLN A 337 -2.74 -11.43 19.13
CA GLN A 337 -2.25 -10.52 20.15
C GLN A 337 -0.76 -10.72 20.36
N LYS A 338 -0.31 -11.96 20.59
CA LYS A 338 1.11 -12.29 20.74
C LYS A 338 1.93 -11.93 19.51
N THR A 339 1.37 -12.11 18.31
CA THR A 339 2.06 -11.76 17.05
C THR A 339 2.29 -10.25 16.96
N VAL A 340 1.26 -9.45 17.20
CA VAL A 340 1.37 -7.98 17.19
C VAL A 340 2.28 -7.49 18.31
N GLU A 341 2.14 -8.02 19.53
CA GLU A 341 3.02 -7.69 20.67
C GLU A 341 4.49 -7.98 20.36
N ARG A 342 4.79 -9.15 19.77
CA ARG A 342 6.15 -9.50 19.35
C ARG A 342 6.67 -8.53 18.29
N ASN A 343 5.87 -8.22 17.27
CA ASN A 343 6.27 -7.30 16.22
C ASN A 343 6.55 -5.90 16.78
N LEU A 344 5.67 -5.35 17.63
CA LEU A 344 5.88 -4.05 18.26
C LEU A 344 7.11 -4.03 19.18
N ALA A 345 7.35 -5.11 19.93
CA ALA A 345 8.55 -5.23 20.76
C ALA A 345 9.83 -5.26 19.91
N ARG A 346 9.82 -5.90 18.73
CA ARG A 346 10.94 -5.83 17.78
C ARG A 346 11.15 -4.41 17.28
N VAL A 347 10.07 -3.71 16.89
CA VAL A 347 10.15 -2.31 16.47
C VAL A 347 10.72 -1.44 17.59
N ALA A 348 10.27 -1.64 18.83
CA ALA A 348 10.74 -0.89 19.98
C ALA A 348 12.25 -1.12 20.26
N GLU A 349 12.69 -2.37 20.29
CA GLU A 349 14.09 -2.71 20.57
C GLU A 349 15.06 -2.27 19.48
N VAL A 350 14.59 -2.22 18.24
CA VAL A 350 15.41 -1.77 17.11
C VAL A 350 15.38 -0.24 17.03
N TRP A 351 14.22 0.41 17.06
CA TRP A 351 14.10 1.80 16.60
C TRP A 351 13.92 2.83 17.70
N LEU A 352 13.55 2.47 18.93
CA LEU A 352 13.19 3.47 19.94
C LEU A 352 14.32 3.88 20.89
N ASP A 353 15.52 3.29 20.77
CA ASP A 353 16.67 3.63 21.64
C ASP A 353 16.28 3.64 23.13
N GLU A 354 16.52 4.72 23.88
CA GLU A 354 16.12 4.89 25.28
C GLU A 354 14.59 4.99 25.49
N TYR A 355 13.83 5.37 24.45
CA TYR A 355 12.38 5.54 24.54
C TYR A 355 11.62 4.21 24.57
N LYS A 356 12.28 3.07 24.37
CA LYS A 356 11.66 1.75 24.54
C LYS A 356 11.14 1.51 25.96
N ASP A 357 11.72 2.19 26.96
CA ASP A 357 11.23 2.13 28.33
C ASP A 357 9.81 2.68 28.45
N LEU A 358 9.44 3.70 27.65
CA LEU A 358 8.07 4.20 27.57
C LEU A 358 7.13 3.18 26.91
N PHE A 359 7.60 2.45 25.90
CA PHE A 359 6.82 1.39 25.26
C PHE A 359 6.47 0.27 26.25
N TYR A 360 7.46 -0.27 26.96
CA TYR A 360 7.22 -1.30 27.96
C TYR A 360 6.41 -0.77 29.15
N GLY A 361 6.72 0.45 29.59
CA GLY A 361 6.10 1.14 30.71
C GLY A 361 4.60 1.46 30.56
N HIS A 362 4.06 1.50 29.33
CA HIS A 362 2.65 1.88 29.12
C HIS A 362 1.69 0.69 28.93
N GLY A 363 2.18 -0.49 28.55
CA GLY A 363 1.26 -1.59 28.26
C GLY A 363 1.88 -2.98 28.12
N TYR A 364 3.19 -3.07 27.97
CA TYR A 364 3.87 -4.33 27.66
C TYR A 364 4.91 -4.75 28.69
N HIS A 365 4.73 -4.35 29.96
CA HIS A 365 5.60 -4.74 31.07
C HIS A 365 5.81 -6.26 31.16
N HIS A 366 4.80 -7.07 30.85
CA HIS A 366 4.91 -8.53 30.87
C HIS A 366 5.89 -9.11 29.84
N LEU A 367 6.34 -8.30 28.86
CA LEU A 367 7.37 -8.65 27.91
C LEU A 367 8.79 -8.44 28.47
N LEU A 368 8.97 -7.66 29.54
CA LEU A 368 10.28 -7.42 30.18
C LEU A 368 10.78 -8.67 30.92
N ASP A 369 9.88 -9.39 31.59
CA ASP A 369 10.22 -10.54 32.42
C ASP A 369 10.44 -11.84 31.63
N LYS A 370 10.11 -11.85 30.34
CA LYS A 370 10.14 -13.04 29.51
C LYS A 370 11.20 -12.91 28.43
N LYS A 371 11.98 -13.98 28.22
CA LYS A 371 12.85 -14.20 27.05
C LYS A 371 12.00 -14.34 25.77
N HIS A 372 11.20 -13.33 25.43
CA HIS A 372 10.26 -13.33 24.31
C HIS A 372 10.87 -12.84 23.01
N ILE A 373 11.99 -12.13 23.13
CA ILE A 373 12.91 -11.88 22.03
C ILE A 373 14.08 -12.81 22.31
N ASP A 374 14.30 -13.76 21.40
CA ASP A 374 15.45 -14.65 21.50
C ASP A 374 16.72 -13.79 21.55
N ILE A 375 17.62 -14.07 22.48
CA ILE A 375 18.78 -13.20 22.77
C ILE A 375 19.69 -13.14 21.54
N ASP A 376 19.77 -14.24 20.80
CA ASP A 376 20.49 -14.34 19.52
C ASP A 376 19.83 -13.47 18.44
N GLU A 377 18.49 -13.44 18.42
CA GLU A 377 17.71 -12.53 17.57
C GLU A 377 18.01 -11.06 17.93
N LYS A 378 18.00 -10.70 19.22
CA LYS A 378 18.27 -9.34 19.69
C LYS A 378 19.66 -8.85 19.31
N CYS A 379 20.69 -9.68 19.50
CA CYS A 379 22.06 -9.37 19.10
C CYS A 379 22.18 -9.23 17.57
N TYR A 380 21.54 -10.12 16.81
CA TYR A 380 21.48 -10.05 15.35
C TYR A 380 20.77 -8.79 14.84
N PHE A 381 19.67 -8.37 15.48
CA PHE A 381 18.96 -7.14 15.10
C PHE A 381 19.75 -5.89 15.40
N LEU A 382 20.42 -5.82 16.55
CA LEU A 382 21.26 -4.68 16.89
C LEU A 382 22.51 -4.61 16.02
N SER A 383 23.14 -5.74 15.67
CA SER A 383 24.28 -5.74 14.75
C SER A 383 23.87 -5.33 13.34
N ASN A 384 22.76 -5.86 12.81
CA ASN A 384 22.26 -5.48 11.49
C ASN A 384 21.74 -4.05 11.46
N ARG A 385 21.10 -3.58 12.52
CA ARG A 385 20.71 -2.17 12.67
C ARG A 385 21.93 -1.28 12.66
N MET A 386 22.96 -1.56 13.45
CA MET A 386 24.14 -0.70 13.51
C MET A 386 24.85 -0.67 12.15
N GLN A 387 24.94 -1.81 11.46
CA GLN A 387 25.44 -1.87 10.09
C GLN A 387 24.55 -1.05 9.13
N PHE A 388 23.23 -1.20 9.22
CA PHE A 388 22.25 -0.47 8.40
C PHE A 388 22.30 1.05 8.62
N LEU A 389 22.27 1.50 9.88
CA LEU A 389 22.34 2.91 10.25
C LEU A 389 23.66 3.53 9.81
N THR A 390 24.78 2.81 9.96
CA THR A 390 26.11 3.29 9.56
C THR A 390 26.23 3.37 8.05
N GLN A 391 25.72 2.38 7.31
CA GLN A 391 25.76 2.36 5.84
C GLN A 391 24.86 3.44 5.21
N ASN A 392 23.73 3.76 5.84
CA ASN A 392 22.74 4.69 5.29
C ASN A 392 22.76 6.09 5.93
N ILE A 393 23.70 6.37 6.84
CA ILE A 393 23.84 7.66 7.55
C ILE A 393 22.52 8.07 8.21
N CYS A 394 21.90 7.13 8.94
CA CYS A 394 20.65 7.38 9.65
C CYS A 394 20.91 7.96 11.05
N THR A 395 19.98 8.77 11.56
CA THR A 395 20.02 9.37 12.89
C THR A 395 19.42 8.43 13.96
N PHE A 396 19.70 8.72 15.23
CA PHE A 396 19.03 8.09 16.37
C PHE A 396 17.61 8.61 16.52
N PHE A 397 16.77 7.84 17.22
CA PHE A 397 15.39 8.24 17.45
C PHE A 397 15.36 9.42 18.41
N MET A 398 14.86 10.55 17.92
CA MET A 398 14.66 11.74 18.73
C MET A 398 13.20 12.15 18.63
N VAL A 399 12.54 12.26 19.78
CA VAL A 399 11.24 12.92 19.85
C VAL A 399 11.52 14.42 19.94
N PRO A 400 11.07 15.24 18.96
CA PRO A 400 11.23 16.69 19.05
C PRO A 400 10.47 17.30 20.22
#